data_AF-A0A1B9N3N5-F1
#
_entry.id   AF-A0A1B9N3N5-F1
#
_cell.length_a   1.000
_cell.length_b   1.000
_cell.length_c   1.000
_cell.angle_alpha   90.00
_cell.angle_beta   90.00
_cell.angle_gamma   90.00
#
_symmetry.space_group_name_H-M   'P 1'
#
loop_
_entity.id
_entity.type
_entity.pdbx_description
1 polymer ?
#
loop_
_entity_poly.entity_id
_entity_poly.type
_entity_poly.pdbx_seq_one_letter_code
_entity_poly.pdbx_strand_id
1 'polypeptide(L)' 'MITKHCLRFAFNLCPKQAKGIQGVKTKVTPMKLIQNNEELLLKFNCKACEMQVWGKIKKHILKMPLAGSEIIFMAKK' A
#
# COMPACT_ATOMS: atom_id res chain seq x y z
N MET A 1 -2.53 1.10 -4.02
CA MET A 1 -2.66 2.58 -3.88
C MET A 1 -1.28 3.17 -3.68
N ILE A 2 -0.97 4.35 -4.24
CA ILE A 2 0.32 5.04 -4.07
C ILE A 2 0.07 6.38 -3.38
N THR A 3 0.88 6.69 -2.37
CA THR A 3 0.77 7.93 -1.58
C THR A 3 2.10 8.68 -1.58
N LYS A 4 2.03 10.01 -1.67
CA LYS A 4 3.21 10.91 -1.60
C LYS A 4 3.67 11.19 -0.16
N HIS A 5 2.85 10.85 0.83
CA HIS A 5 3.22 10.95 2.24
C HIS A 5 3.99 9.69 2.66
N CYS A 6 5.21 9.85 3.16
CA CYS A 6 6.03 8.74 3.62
C CYS A 6 6.01 8.67 5.15
N LEU A 7 5.33 7.65 5.71
CA LEU A 7 5.27 7.46 7.16
C LEU A 7 6.65 7.33 7.82
N ARG A 8 7.63 6.74 7.12
CA ARG A 8 9.02 6.68 7.63
C ARG A 8 9.64 8.06 7.83
N PHE A 9 9.25 9.04 7.02
CA PHE A 9 9.70 10.42 7.20
C PHE A 9 9.02 11.06 8.41
N ALA A 10 7.71 10.86 8.57
CA ALA A 10 6.96 11.35 9.74
C ALA A 10 7.49 10.77 11.07
N PHE A 11 7.96 9.52 11.06
CA PHE A 11 8.57 8.87 12.24
C PHE A 11 10.08 9.10 12.39
N ASN A 12 10.70 9.99 11.59
CA ASN A 12 12.15 10.23 11.60
C ASN A 12 13.03 8.98 11.33
N LEU A 13 12.47 7.97 10.66
CA LEU A 13 13.14 6.72 10.29
C LEU A 13 13.64 6.75 8.82
N CYS A 14 13.63 7.92 8.18
CA CYS A 14 13.97 8.04 6.78
C CYS A 14 15.50 8.12 6.58
N PRO A 15 16.09 7.29 5.70
CA PRO A 15 17.53 7.35 5.42
C PRO A 15 17.97 8.69 4.81
N LYS A 16 17.05 9.50 4.27
CA LYS A 16 17.36 10.86 3.79
C LYS A 16 17.74 11.80 4.94
N GLN A 17 17.14 11.66 6.11
CA GLN A 17 17.40 12.51 7.28
C GLN A 17 18.72 12.11 7.97
N ALA A 18 19.13 10.85 7.84
CA ALA A 18 20.36 10.32 8.44
C ALA A 18 21.61 10.44 7.52
N LYS A 19 21.52 11.24 6.44
CA LYS A 19 22.66 11.54 5.55
C LYS A 19 23.78 12.21 6.37
N GLY A 20 24.88 11.50 6.58
CA GLY A 20 26.04 11.96 7.35
C GLY A 20 26.48 11.00 8.46
N ILE A 21 25.62 10.04 8.83
CA ILE A 21 25.94 9.00 9.80
C ILE A 21 26.45 7.76 9.05
N GLN A 22 27.75 7.45 9.15
CA GLN A 22 28.32 6.21 8.61
C GLN A 22 27.63 5.01 9.28
N GLY A 23 26.84 4.24 8.51
CA GLY A 23 26.18 3.01 9.00
C GLY A 23 24.70 2.85 8.69
N VAL A 24 24.05 3.83 8.04
CA VAL A 24 22.60 3.75 7.74
C VAL A 24 22.35 2.69 6.66
N LYS A 25 21.81 1.54 7.06
CA LYS A 25 21.37 0.47 6.16
C LYS A 25 20.35 1.05 5.17
N THR A 26 20.72 1.11 3.88
CA THR A 26 19.85 1.54 2.77
C THR A 26 18.69 0.58 2.51
N LYS A 27 18.71 -0.61 3.12
CA LYS A 27 17.65 -1.61 2.99
C LYS A 27 16.47 -1.22 3.89
N VAL A 28 15.44 -0.68 3.25
CA VAL A 28 14.20 -0.27 3.90
C VAL A 28 13.30 -1.47 4.07
N THR A 29 12.95 -1.80 5.31
CA THR A 29 11.98 -2.86 5.60
C THR A 29 10.56 -2.36 5.32
N PRO A 30 9.68 -3.21 4.73
CA PRO A 30 8.27 -2.90 4.62
C PRO A 30 7.63 -2.82 6.00
N MET A 31 6.63 -1.95 6.16
CA MET A 31 5.85 -1.83 7.39
C MET A 31 4.46 -2.44 7.19
N LYS A 32 3.82 -2.82 8.30
CA LYS A 32 2.43 -3.29 8.30
C LYS A 32 1.56 -2.27 9.01
N LEU A 33 0.43 -1.94 8.41
CA LEU A 33 -0.64 -1.17 9.04
C LEU A 33 -1.80 -2.14 9.31
N ILE A 34 -2.24 -2.20 10.56
CA ILE A 34 -3.37 -3.03 10.97
C ILE A 34 -4.52 -2.08 11.26
N GLN A 35 -5.62 -2.20 10.52
CA GLN A 35 -6.85 -1.44 10.77
C GLN A 35 -8.04 -2.39 10.77
N ASN A 36 -8.80 -2.45 11.86
CA ASN A 36 -10.07 -3.19 11.94
C ASN A 36 -10.01 -4.62 11.36
N ASN A 37 -8.98 -5.39 11.73
CA ASN A 37 -8.65 -6.74 11.22
C ASN A 37 -8.15 -6.85 9.77
N GLU A 38 -7.84 -5.73 9.10
CA GLU A 38 -7.19 -5.73 7.79
C GLU A 38 -5.71 -5.43 7.94
N GLU A 39 -4.87 -6.30 7.37
CA GLU A 39 -3.43 -6.08 7.25
C GLU A 39 -3.11 -5.43 5.90
N LEU A 40 -2.56 -4.22 5.95
CA LEU A 40 -2.04 -3.50 4.80
C LEU A 40 -0.51 -3.50 4.86
N LEU A 41 0.12 -3.89 3.77
CA LEU A 41 1.56 -3.82 3.59
C LEU A 41 1.94 -2.46 3.00
N LEU A 42 2.89 -1.80 3.63
CA LEU A 42 3.44 -0.52 3.23
C LEU A 42 4.85 -0.74 2.69
N LYS A 43 5.02 -0.55 1.39
CA LYS A 43 6.33 -0.57 0.72
C LYS A 43 6.79 0.87 0.48
N PHE A 44 8.05 1.15 0.77
CA PHE A 44 8.59 2.51 0.69
C PHE A 44 9.65 2.61 -0.41
N ASN A 45 9.50 3.63 -1.26
CA ASN A 45 10.53 4.05 -2.19
C ASN A 45 11.22 5.31 -1.64
N CYS A 46 12.29 5.10 -0.88
CA CYS A 46 13.03 6.19 -0.26
C CYS A 46 13.76 7.12 -1.24
N LYS A 47 13.89 6.79 -2.53
CA LYS A 47 14.47 7.71 -3.52
C LYS A 47 13.45 8.79 -3.90
N ALA A 48 12.26 8.38 -4.32
CA ALA A 48 11.15 9.26 -4.73
C ALA A 48 10.26 9.75 -3.56
N CYS A 49 10.47 9.26 -2.34
CA CYS A 49 9.59 9.51 -1.18
C CYS A 49 8.14 9.03 -1.39
N GLU A 50 7.98 7.88 -2.05
CA GLU A 50 6.66 7.30 -2.29
C GLU A 50 6.39 6.14 -1.35
N MET A 51 5.14 5.98 -0.93
CA MET A 51 4.66 4.85 -0.14
C MET A 51 3.54 4.14 -0.89
N GLN A 52 3.76 2.85 -1.19
CA GLN A 52 2.76 1.99 -1.79
C GLN A 52 2.01 1.21 -0.72
N VAL A 53 0.69 1.32 -0.74
CA VAL A 53 -0.23 0.57 0.14
C VAL A 53 -0.78 -0.62 -0.63
N TRP A 54 -0.51 -1.81 -0.10
CA TRP A 54 -0.92 -3.10 -0.61
C TRP A 54 -1.86 -3.77 0.38
N GLY A 55 -3.06 -4.11 -0.06
CA GLY A 55 -4.05 -4.81 0.75
C GLY A 55 -4.55 -6.07 0.05
N LYS A 56 -5.16 -6.97 0.82
CA LYS A 56 -5.92 -8.09 0.25
C LYS A 56 -7.23 -7.56 -0.32
N ILE A 57 -7.65 -8.11 -1.46
CA ILE A 57 -8.96 -7.79 -2.02
C ILE A 57 -10.06 -8.31 -1.08
N LYS A 58 -11.05 -7.47 -0.77
CA LYS A 58 -12.18 -7.85 0.08
C LYS A 58 -13.11 -8.80 -0.68
N LYS A 59 -13.64 -9.82 0.00
CA LYS A 59 -14.48 -10.85 -0.62
C LYS A 59 -15.74 -10.29 -1.30
N HIS A 60 -16.32 -9.22 -0.76
CA HIS A 60 -17.51 -8.60 -1.36
C HIS A 60 -17.21 -7.90 -2.69
N ILE A 61 -15.96 -7.43 -2.89
CA ILE A 61 -15.52 -6.83 -4.16
C ILE A 61 -15.40 -7.89 -5.26
N LEU A 62 -14.96 -9.11 -4.92
CA LEU A 62 -14.91 -10.22 -5.88
C LEU A 62 -16.30 -10.70 -6.33
N LYS A 63 -17.34 -10.46 -5.53
CA LYS A 63 -18.74 -10.78 -5.87
C LYS A 63 -19.41 -9.68 -6.69
N MET A 64 -18.81 -8.50 -6.80
CA MET A 64 -19.33 -7.45 -7.67
C MET A 64 -19.05 -7.81 -9.13
N PRO A 65 -20.00 -7.55 -10.04
CA PRO A 65 -19.71 -7.60 -11.47
C PRO A 65 -18.60 -6.61 -11.80
N LEU A 66 -17.73 -6.96 -12.75
CA LEU A 66 -16.70 -6.03 -13.21
C LEU A 66 -17.37 -4.82 -13.85
N ALA A 67 -16.80 -3.63 -13.60
CA ALA A 67 -17.27 -2.42 -14.27
C ALA A 67 -17.14 -2.61 -15.79
N GLY A 68 -18.26 -2.55 -16.51
CA GLY A 68 -18.32 -2.79 -17.96
C GLY A 68 -18.62 -4.23 -18.39
N SER A 69 -18.78 -5.19 -17.46
CA SER A 69 -19.42 -6.46 -17.81
C SER A 69 -20.93 -6.21 -17.93
N GLU A 70 -21.46 -6.27 -19.15
CA GLU A 70 -22.90 -6.42 -19.33
C GLU A 70 -23.29 -7.74 -18.66
N ILE A 71 -23.93 -7.64 -17.49
CA ILE A 71 -24.80 -8.69 -17.01
C ILE A 71 -25.92 -8.75 -18.03
N ILE A 72 -25.70 -9.55 -19.09
CA ILE A 72 -26.79 -10.05 -19.92
C ILE A 72 -27.70 -10.72 -18.91
N PHE A 73 -28.79 -10.02 -18.56
CA PHE A 73 -29.87 -10.55 -17.77
C PHE A 73 -30.38 -11.77 -18.52
N MET A 74 -29.84 -12.95 -18.23
CA MET A 74 -30.54 -14.21 -18.44
C MET A 74 -31.64 -14.29 -17.38
N ALA A 75 -32.51 -13.28 -17.35
CA ALA A 75 -33.81 -13.39 -16.75
C ALA A 75 -34.63 -14.30 -17.66
N LYS A 76 -34.59 -15.59 -17.31
CA LYS A 76 -35.74 -16.49 -17.29
C LYS A 76 -36.58 -16.53 -18.57
N LYS A 77 -36.42 -17.62 -19.32
CA LYS A 77 -37.58 -18.41 -19.78
C LYS A 77 -37.26 -19.89 -19.65
#